data_AF-A0A7J4FKI3-F1
#
_entry.id   AF-A0A7J4FKI3-F1
#
_cell.length_a   1.000
_cell.length_b   1.000
_cell.length_c   1.000
_cell.angle_alpha   90.00
_cell.angle_beta   90.00
_cell.angle_gamma   90.00
#
_symmetry.space_group_name_H-M   'P 1'
#
loop_
_entity.id
_entity.type
_entity.pdbx_description
1 polymer ?
#
loop_
_entity_poly.entity_id
_entity_poly.type
_entity_poly.pdbx_seq_one_letter_code
_entity_poly.pdbx_strand_id
1 'polypeptide(L)'
;MTSFENYFASLKKVLGREDLYEIWPDFEPEFDEREFAWTSLKGLGETLLLNCGQCDGPSDMRHERCRTCVNHREELAKNTYRQVVGRPIEKWPTIILCRIHTE
;
A
#
# COMPACT_ATOMS: atom_id res chain seq x y z
N MET A 1 -9.78 9.65 13.47
CA MET A 1 -8.68 8.70 13.72
C MET A 1 -9.25 7.29 13.85
N THR A 2 -8.58 6.28 13.29
CA THR A 2 -8.94 4.86 13.47
C THR A 2 -8.68 4.40 14.92
N SER A 3 -9.24 3.26 15.32
CA SER A 3 -8.97 2.65 16.63
C SER A 3 -7.47 2.38 16.85
N PHE A 4 -6.76 1.98 15.80
CA PHE A 4 -5.32 1.76 15.82
C PHE A 4 -4.54 3.07 16.04
N GLU A 5 -4.93 4.15 15.34
CA GLU A 5 -4.32 5.48 15.52
C GLU A 5 -4.52 6.00 16.96
N ASN A 6 -5.71 5.79 17.53
CA ASN A 6 -6.00 6.16 18.92
C ASN A 6 -5.16 5.36 19.94
N TYR A 7 -4.89 4.09 19.64
CA TYR A 7 -4.02 3.25 20.46
C TYR A 7 -2.59 3.81 20.50
N PHE A 8 -1.97 4.07 19.35
CA PHE A 8 -0.60 4.60 19.31
C PHE A 8 -0.49 6.02 19.85
N ALA A 9 -1.51 6.87 19.64
CA ALA A 9 -1.55 8.19 20.27
C ALA A 9 -1.58 8.10 21.80
N SER A 10 -2.38 7.18 22.35
CA SER A 10 -2.45 6.94 23.79
C SER A 10 -1.13 6.38 24.32
N LEU A 11 -0.48 5.48 23.57
CA LEU A 11 0.84 4.95 23.91
C LEU A 11 1.90 6.06 23.98
N LYS A 12 1.97 6.96 22.99
CA LYS A 12 2.86 8.13 23.02
C LYS A 12 2.66 8.98 24.26
N LYS A 13 1.40 9.25 24.60
CA LYS A 13 1.03 10.06 25.77
C LYS A 13 1.48 9.42 27.08
N VAL A 14 1.26 8.10 27.24
CA VAL A 14 1.68 7.36 28.44
C VAL A 14 3.21 7.32 28.56
N LEU A 15 3.93 7.22 27.44
CA LEU A 15 5.39 7.20 27.42
C LEU A 15 6.02 8.60 27.51
N GLY A 16 5.23 9.68 27.43
CA GLY A 16 5.74 11.05 27.37
C GLY A 16 6.57 11.33 26.11
N ARG A 17 6.32 10.57 25.03
CA ARG A 17 7.09 10.59 23.77
C ARG A 17 6.21 10.99 22.59
N GLU A 18 5.65 12.20 22.65
CA GLU A 18 4.82 12.74 21.57
C GLU A 18 5.63 13.04 20.29
N ASP A 19 6.96 13.00 20.38
CA ASP A 19 7.94 13.29 19.32
C ASP A 19 8.22 12.13 18.35
N LEU A 20 7.86 10.88 18.67
CA LEU A 20 8.37 9.70 17.96
C LEU A 20 7.87 9.55 16.51
N TYR A 21 6.62 9.87 16.24
CA TYR A 21 6.00 9.75 14.91
C TYR A 21 4.66 10.51 14.88
N GLU A 22 4.17 10.87 13.69
CA GLU A 22 2.94 11.66 13.55
C GLU A 22 1.70 10.82 13.91
N ILE A 23 1.34 9.87 13.04
CA ILE A 23 0.13 9.03 13.17
C ILE A 23 0.50 7.57 13.47
N TRP A 24 1.47 7.01 12.75
CA TRP A 24 1.91 5.61 12.89
C TRP A 24 3.42 5.52 13.08
N PRO A 25 3.92 4.46 13.74
CA PRO A 25 5.35 4.15 13.76
C PRO A 25 5.92 3.99 12.35
N ASP A 26 7.18 4.37 12.18
CA ASP A 26 7.94 4.06 10.98
C ASP A 26 8.12 2.54 10.81
N PHE A 27 8.21 2.10 9.55
CA PHE A 27 8.45 0.72 9.17
C PHE A 27 9.33 0.67 7.92
N GLU A 28 10.09 -0.42 7.71
CA GLU A 28 10.86 -0.59 6.49
C GLU A 28 10.02 -1.29 5.41
N PRO A 29 9.84 -0.70 4.22
CA PRO A 29 9.12 -1.36 3.14
C PRO A 29 9.90 -2.58 2.63
N GLU A 30 9.21 -3.69 2.44
CA GLU A 30 9.76 -4.86 1.79
C GLU A 30 9.18 -4.99 0.37
N PHE A 31 10.07 -5.25 -0.58
CA PHE A 31 9.76 -5.44 -2.00
C PHE A 31 10.05 -6.90 -2.36
N ASP A 32 9.10 -7.58 -3.00
CA ASP A 32 9.20 -9.00 -3.40
C ASP A 32 8.97 -9.12 -4.91
N GLU A 33 9.58 -10.10 -5.59
CA GLU A 33 9.53 -10.31 -7.04
C GLU A 33 8.10 -10.47 -7.61
N ARG A 34 7.10 -10.73 -6.76
CA ARG A 34 5.66 -10.75 -7.09
C ARG A 34 4.96 -9.46 -6.64
N GLU A 35 5.46 -8.31 -7.08
CA GLU A 35 5.04 -7.00 -6.55
C GLU A 35 3.57 -6.64 -6.77
N PHE A 36 2.96 -7.15 -7.85
CA PHE A 36 1.58 -6.80 -8.21
C PHE A 36 0.93 -7.82 -9.14
N ALA A 37 -0.41 -7.81 -9.12
CA ALA A 37 -1.25 -8.47 -10.11
C ALA A 37 -2.36 -7.50 -10.55
N TRP A 38 -2.95 -7.71 -11.72
CA TRP A 38 -4.15 -6.96 -12.10
C TRP A 38 -5.25 -7.92 -12.58
N THR A 39 -6.49 -7.51 -12.37
CA THR A 39 -7.66 -8.27 -12.81
C THR A 39 -8.85 -7.34 -13.04
N SER A 40 -9.89 -7.84 -13.71
CA SER A 40 -11.14 -7.12 -13.87
C SER A 40 -12.13 -7.56 -12.80
N LEU A 41 -12.44 -6.68 -11.85
CA LEU A 41 -13.44 -6.94 -10.81
C LEU A 41 -14.78 -6.32 -11.19
N LYS A 42 -15.86 -7.10 -11.07
CA LYS A 42 -17.22 -6.64 -11.37
C LYS A 42 -17.57 -5.45 -10.47
N GLY A 43 -17.89 -4.31 -11.08
CA GLY A 43 -18.22 -3.07 -10.38
C GLY A 43 -17.03 -2.16 -10.03
N LEU A 44 -15.79 -2.66 -10.16
CA LEU A 44 -14.56 -1.88 -9.90
C LEU A 44 -13.71 -1.68 -11.17
N GLY A 45 -13.96 -2.48 -12.22
CA GLY A 45 -13.23 -2.41 -13.49
C GLY A 45 -11.84 -3.04 -13.39
N GLU A 46 -10.92 -2.60 -14.25
CA GLU A 46 -9.51 -3.01 -14.16
C GLU A 46 -8.94 -2.54 -12.83
N THR A 47 -8.51 -3.50 -12.03
CA THR A 47 -8.10 -3.31 -10.64
C THR A 47 -6.68 -3.81 -10.47
N LEU A 48 -5.83 -2.96 -9.88
CA LEU A 48 -4.48 -3.31 -9.48
C LEU A 48 -4.50 -3.88 -8.06
N LEU A 49 -3.86 -5.02 -7.86
CA LEU A 49 -3.61 -5.63 -6.56
C LEU A 49 -2.13 -5.45 -6.22
N LEU A 50 -1.84 -4.77 -5.13
CA LEU A 50 -0.49 -4.61 -4.60
C LEU A 50 -0.33 -5.44 -3.33
N ASN A 51 0.61 -6.39 -3.36
CA ASN A 51 0.92 -7.19 -2.19
C ASN A 51 1.87 -6.41 -1.26
N CYS A 52 1.38 -5.99 -0.10
CA CYS A 52 2.18 -5.30 0.91
C CYS A 52 3.16 -6.24 1.64
N GLY A 53 3.17 -7.53 1.34
CA GLY A 53 4.16 -8.49 1.85
C GLY A 53 4.15 -8.59 3.38
N GLN A 54 5.33 -8.74 3.98
CA GLN A 54 5.53 -8.80 5.43
C GLN A 54 5.87 -7.44 6.05
N CYS A 55 5.76 -6.33 5.30
CA CYS A 55 6.08 -5.03 5.89
C CYS A 55 5.08 -4.67 7.01
N ASP A 56 5.60 -4.13 8.12
CA ASP A 56 4.79 -3.72 9.30
C ASP A 56 3.97 -2.45 9.07
N GLY A 57 3.94 -1.95 7.84
CA GLY A 57 3.21 -0.75 7.45
C GLY A 57 1.69 -0.92 7.52
N PRO A 58 0.93 0.18 7.68
CA PRO A 58 -0.51 0.15 7.87
C PRO A 58 -1.31 -0.19 6.61
N SER A 59 -0.64 -0.39 5.45
CA SER A 59 -1.30 -0.56 4.15
C SER A 59 -2.28 0.59 3.85
N ASP A 60 -1.88 1.83 4.18
CA ASP A 60 -2.72 3.03 4.10
C ASP A 60 -1.95 4.19 3.47
N MET A 61 -2.48 4.78 2.40
CA MET A 61 -1.85 5.88 1.65
C MET A 61 -1.77 7.21 2.41
N ARG A 62 -2.41 7.32 3.59
CA ARG A 62 -2.19 8.44 4.51
C ARG A 62 -0.77 8.39 5.09
N HIS A 63 -0.18 7.20 5.22
CA HIS A 63 1.22 7.03 5.61
C HIS A 63 2.16 7.32 4.43
N GLU A 64 3.17 8.17 4.63
CA GLU A 64 4.07 8.61 3.56
C GLU A 64 4.83 7.45 2.92
N ARG A 65 5.46 6.56 3.71
CA ARG A 65 6.12 5.35 3.20
C ARG A 65 5.19 4.46 2.36
N CYS A 66 3.96 4.22 2.80
CA CYS A 66 2.97 3.46 2.00
C CYS A 66 2.63 4.18 0.70
N ARG A 67 2.39 5.50 0.73
CA ARG A 67 2.10 6.30 -0.46
C ARG A 67 3.23 6.23 -1.48
N THR A 68 4.48 6.38 -1.04
CA THR A 68 5.66 6.27 -1.89
C THR A 68 5.77 4.87 -2.50
N CYS A 69 5.56 3.82 -1.71
CA CYS A 69 5.57 2.43 -2.16
C CYS A 69 4.48 2.17 -3.22
N VAL A 70 3.23 2.61 -2.95
CA VAL A 70 2.10 2.45 -3.88
C VAL A 70 2.37 3.18 -5.19
N ASN A 71 2.83 4.44 -5.16
CA ASN A 71 3.11 5.21 -6.36
C ASN A 71 4.21 4.56 -7.20
N HIS A 72 5.28 4.06 -6.56
CA HIS A 72 6.35 3.37 -7.26
C HIS A 72 5.84 2.13 -8.01
N ARG A 73 5.07 1.29 -7.31
CA ARG A 73 4.52 0.04 -7.87
C ARG A 73 3.41 0.29 -8.89
N GLU A 74 2.65 1.37 -8.75
CA GLU A 74 1.64 1.78 -9.74
C GLU A 74 2.31 2.07 -11.09
N GLU A 75 3.43 2.80 -11.10
CA GLU A 75 4.17 3.13 -12.32
C GLU A 75 4.81 1.89 -12.94
N LEU A 76 5.38 0.98 -12.14
CA LEU A 76 5.85 -0.32 -12.63
C LEU A 76 4.72 -1.11 -13.29
N ALA A 77 3.55 -1.19 -12.63
CA ALA A 77 2.39 -1.88 -13.16
C ALA A 77 1.87 -1.28 -14.47
N LYS A 78 1.84 0.06 -14.61
CA LYS A 78 1.47 0.73 -15.86
C LYS A 78 2.39 0.35 -17.02
N ASN A 79 3.70 0.32 -16.75
CA ASN A 79 4.70 -0.05 -17.75
C ASN A 79 4.55 -1.50 -18.20
N THR A 80 4.41 -2.43 -17.25
CA THR A 80 4.19 -3.85 -17.53
C THR A 80 2.85 -4.09 -18.25
N TYR A 81 1.77 -3.44 -17.82
CA TYR A 81 0.46 -3.54 -18.47
C TYR A 81 0.54 -3.12 -19.94
N ARG A 82 1.22 -1.99 -20.24
CA ARG A 82 1.40 -1.53 -21.62
C ARG A 82 2.13 -2.55 -22.49
N GLN A 83 3.16 -3.21 -21.93
CA GLN A 83 3.92 -4.24 -22.65
C GLN A 83 3.09 -5.50 -22.91
N VAL A 84 2.29 -5.94 -21.93
CA VAL A 84 1.52 -7.20 -22.00
C VAL A 84 0.21 -7.05 -22.78
N VAL A 85 -0.52 -5.95 -22.58
CA VAL A 85 -1.86 -5.72 -23.15
C VAL A 85 -1.80 -4.92 -24.45
N GLY A 86 -0.70 -4.20 -24.71
CA GLY A 86 -0.51 -3.41 -25.94
C GLY A 86 -1.24 -2.07 -25.97
N ARG A 87 -1.89 -1.67 -24.87
CA ARG A 87 -2.53 -0.35 -24.71
C ARG A 87 -2.08 0.31 -23.39
N PRO A 88 -1.96 1.64 -23.33
CA PRO A 88 -1.63 2.33 -22.09
C PRO A 88 -2.82 2.34 -21.12
N ILE A 89 -2.52 2.48 -19.83
CA ILE A 89 -3.48 2.83 -18.78
C ILE A 89 -2.97 4.08 -18.07
N GLU A 90 -3.73 5.18 -18.12
CA GLU A 90 -3.30 6.46 -17.51
C GLU A 90 -3.38 6.41 -15.98
N LYS A 91 -4.43 5.77 -15.47
CA LYS A 91 -4.70 5.63 -14.04
C LYS A 91 -5.49 4.35 -13.79
N TRP A 92 -5.13 3.63 -12.73
CA TRP A 92 -5.92 2.50 -12.26
C TRP A 92 -7.22 3.00 -11.60
N PRO A 93 -8.40 2.58 -12.07
CA PRO A 93 -9.68 2.92 -11.43
C PRO A 93 -9.74 2.52 -9.96
N THR A 94 -9.13 1.39 -9.61
CA THR A 94 -9.04 0.89 -8.24
C THR A 94 -7.69 0.25 -8.00
N ILE A 95 -7.09 0.56 -6.84
CA ILE A 95 -5.89 -0.10 -6.32
C ILE A 95 -6.28 -0.73 -4.98
N ILE A 96 -6.06 -2.04 -4.85
CA ILE A 96 -6.28 -2.80 -3.62
C ILE A 96 -4.92 -3.07 -2.99
N LEU A 97 -4.75 -2.62 -1.75
CA LEU A 97 -3.61 -2.95 -0.90
C LEU A 97 -3.98 -4.19 -0.09
N CYS A 98 -3.23 -5.27 -0.25
CA CYS A 98 -3.54 -6.53 0.43
C CYS A 98 -2.27 -7.24 0.90
N ARG A 99 -2.44 -8.18 1.84
CA ARG A 99 -1.43 -9.19 2.17
C ARG A 99 -1.93 -10.52 1.65
N ILE A 100 -1.19 -11.12 0.73
CA ILE A 100 -1.55 -12.40 0.14
C ILE A 100 -0.73 -13.49 0.82
N HIS A 101 -1.41 -14.40 1.50
CA HIS A 101 -0.80 -15.61 2.04
C HIS A 101 -0.92 -16.72 1.01
N THR A 102 0.20 -17.31 0.64
CA THR A 102 0.28 -18.49 -0.23
C THR A 102 0.78 -19.67 0.59
N GLU A 103 0.10 -20.82 0.48
CA GLU A 103 0.56 -22.11 1.05
C GLU A 103 1.66 -22.75 0.20
#